data_AF-A0AAV1FL10-F1
#
_entry.id   AF-A0AAV1FL10-F1
#
_cell.length_a   1.000
_cell.length_b   1.000
_cell.length_c   1.000
_cell.angle_alpha   90.00
_cell.angle_beta   90.00
_cell.angle_gamma   90.00
#
_symmetry.space_group_name_H-M   'P 1'
#
loop_
_entity.id
_entity.type
_entity.pdbx_description
1 polymer ?
#
loop_
_entity_poly.entity_id
_entity_poly.type
_entity_poly.pdbx_seq_one_letter_code
_entity_poly.pdbx_strand_id
1 'polypeptide(L)'
;MWTFLGIASFTYLYKKSNTFLTLAYKELMIAAVLFLSVGLLFQVFRCFNGQRLSGSQVIHLPLRLLSRLPVINTLLPKTSTQWKERAETNREEGQRTKRGVKVESSASLSASNGCLSKSSEPDVVIVGAGVLGSAMAAILARDGRKVTVVERDLREPDRIVGELLQPGGYKALKELGLEGSVEGLDAHLVKGYVIHDIESSTEVEIPYPQEEDSIQCGRAFHHGRFIMGLRRLALAEPNVTFIEGTVTSLQEEDGCITGLQYKEKETGDMKEIYAALTVVADGCFSKFRKTLISGKAKTSSHFVGCLMRDCPQFKANHAELVLAYPSPVLIYQISSSDTRVLVDIRGEMPRNLPDYMAEKIYPQMPEHLKEPFMSALQNERLRSMPASFLPPSPVSKPGVLLLGDAYNMRHPLTGGGMSVALNDIRIWRNLLNNISDLHNDREMLQVSTGQNHFHLHLPRSIIPSSERNIKNMAFNFTFSSSFSTGKEKIPLGTQVITFFCG
;
A
#
# COMPACT_ATOMS: atom_id res chain seq x y z
N MET A 1 -36.00 30.02 -41.12
CA MET A 1 -36.60 28.67 -41.04
C MET A 1 -35.80 27.71 -40.14
N TRP A 2 -34.46 27.69 -40.18
CA TRP A 2 -33.65 26.75 -39.39
C TRP A 2 -33.64 26.98 -37.87
N THR A 3 -33.83 28.22 -37.41
CA THR A 3 -33.91 28.56 -35.97
C THR A 3 -35.20 28.02 -35.31
N PHE A 4 -36.32 28.01 -36.04
CA PHE A 4 -37.59 27.46 -35.56
C PHE A 4 -37.55 25.93 -35.43
N LEU A 5 -36.83 25.25 -36.35
CA LEU A 5 -36.67 23.80 -36.29
C LEU A 5 -35.81 23.37 -35.08
N GLY A 6 -34.75 24.12 -34.78
CA GLY A 6 -33.91 23.87 -33.60
C GLY A 6 -34.66 24.01 -32.27
N ILE A 7 -35.50 25.04 -32.12
CA ILE A 7 -36.30 25.26 -30.91
C ILE A 7 -37.36 24.17 -30.76
N ALA A 8 -38.05 23.77 -31.85
CA ALA A 8 -39.05 22.70 -31.81
C ALA A 8 -38.44 21.34 -31.42
N SER A 9 -37.27 21.00 -31.98
CA SER A 9 -36.54 19.77 -31.64
C SER A 9 -36.03 19.76 -30.19
N PHE A 10 -35.51 20.88 -29.69
CA PHE A 10 -35.06 20.99 -28.30
C PHE A 10 -36.23 20.87 -27.31
N THR A 11 -37.36 21.52 -27.61
CA THR A 11 -38.56 21.45 -26.76
C THR A 11 -39.15 20.02 -26.73
N TYR A 12 -39.12 19.31 -27.86
CA TYR A 12 -39.54 17.90 -27.92
C TYR A 12 -38.63 16.98 -27.09
N LEU A 13 -37.30 17.14 -27.21
CA LEU A 13 -36.32 16.39 -26.41
C LEU A 13 -36.47 16.68 -24.92
N TYR A 14 -36.60 17.95 -24.53
CA TYR A 14 -36.79 18.35 -23.14
C TYR A 14 -38.10 17.77 -22.55
N LYS A 15 -39.20 17.83 -23.31
CA LYS A 15 -40.49 17.28 -22.87
C LYS A 15 -40.44 15.76 -22.73
N LYS A 16 -39.75 15.06 -23.64
CA LYS A 16 -39.59 13.59 -23.59
C LYS A 16 -38.69 13.14 -22.43
N SER A 17 -37.63 13.89 -22.13
CA SER A 17 -36.75 13.63 -20.98
C SER A 17 -37.43 13.85 -19.64
N ASN A 18 -38.29 14.87 -19.52
CA ASN A 18 -39.05 15.13 -18.29
C ASN A 18 -40.08 14.02 -18.00
N THR A 19 -40.72 13.47 -19.04
CA THR A 19 -41.60 12.29 -18.91
C THR A 19 -40.83 11.06 -18.45
N PHE A 20 -39.58 10.89 -18.90
CA PHE A 20 -38.73 9.76 -18.49
C PHE A 20 -38.29 9.89 -17.02
N LEU A 21 -37.92 11.10 -16.59
CA LEU A 21 -37.57 11.41 -15.20
C LEU A 21 -38.75 11.20 -14.23
N THR A 22 -39.97 11.59 -14.64
CA THR A 22 -41.18 11.39 -13.83
C THR A 22 -41.61 9.92 -13.75
N LEU A 23 -41.39 9.13 -14.80
CA LEU A 23 -41.61 7.68 -14.77
C LEU A 23 -40.62 6.97 -13.84
N ALA A 24 -39.33 7.32 -13.97
CA ALA A 24 -38.27 6.75 -13.14
C ALA A 24 -38.47 7.04 -11.64
N TYR A 25 -38.94 8.25 -11.30
CA TYR A 25 -39.26 8.60 -9.91
C TYR A 25 -40.44 7.80 -9.35
N LYS A 26 -41.47 7.53 -10.16
CA LYS A 26 -42.61 6.70 -9.74
C LYS A 26 -42.19 5.25 -9.46
N GLU A 27 -41.39 4.64 -10.33
CA GLU A 27 -40.87 3.29 -10.13
C GLU A 27 -40.01 3.18 -8.87
N LEU A 28 -39.16 4.19 -8.61
CA LEU A 28 -38.31 4.23 -7.42
C LEU A 28 -39.13 4.37 -6.13
N MET A 29 -40.21 5.16 -6.17
CA MET A 29 -41.14 5.31 -5.05
C MET A 29 -41.94 4.02 -4.80
N ILE A 30 -42.38 3.33 -5.85
CA ILE A 30 -43.08 2.04 -5.73
C ILE A 30 -42.14 0.98 -5.13
N ALA A 31 -40.88 0.92 -5.60
CA ALA A 31 -39.86 0.03 -5.04
C ALA A 31 -39.60 0.33 -3.56
N ALA A 32 -39.48 1.60 -3.17
CA ALA A 32 -39.29 1.98 -1.77
C ALA A 32 -40.47 1.56 -0.87
N VAL A 33 -41.71 1.73 -1.34
CA VAL A 33 -42.92 1.31 -0.61
C VAL A 33 -43.00 -0.22 -0.48
N LEU A 34 -42.61 -0.97 -1.51
CA LEU A 34 -42.52 -2.43 -1.47
C LEU A 34 -41.45 -2.92 -0.48
N PHE A 35 -40.27 -2.28 -0.44
CA PHE A 35 -39.24 -2.64 0.53
C PHE A 35 -39.68 -2.36 1.98
N LEU A 36 -40.38 -1.24 2.20
CA LEU A 36 -40.92 -0.90 3.52
C LEU A 36 -42.04 -1.84 3.96
N SER A 37 -42.93 -2.24 3.05
CA SER A 37 -44.02 -3.18 3.38
C SER A 37 -43.50 -4.59 3.66
N VAL A 38 -42.51 -5.06 2.91
CA VAL A 38 -41.82 -6.34 3.17
C VAL A 38 -41.07 -6.29 4.50
N GLY A 39 -40.38 -5.18 4.81
CA GLY A 39 -39.72 -4.98 6.10
C GLY A 39 -40.68 -5.05 7.29
N LEU A 40 -41.84 -4.39 7.18
CA LEU A 40 -42.92 -4.46 8.16
C LEU A 40 -43.49 -5.87 8.32
N LEU A 41 -43.67 -6.60 7.21
CA LEU A 41 -44.13 -7.98 7.21
C LEU A 41 -43.14 -8.92 7.92
N PHE A 42 -41.83 -8.76 7.69
CA PHE A 42 -40.79 -9.48 8.40
C PHE A 42 -40.76 -9.15 9.90
N GLN A 43 -41.05 -7.91 10.26
CA GLN A 43 -41.10 -7.48 11.65
C GLN A 43 -42.32 -8.05 12.38
N VAL A 44 -43.48 -8.06 11.72
CA VAL A 44 -44.71 -8.72 12.21
C VAL A 44 -44.51 -10.23 12.32
N PHE A 45 -43.87 -10.85 11.33
CA PHE A 45 -43.56 -12.29 11.35
C PHE A 45 -42.57 -12.65 12.46
N ARG A 46 -41.58 -11.80 12.76
CA ARG A 46 -40.70 -11.95 13.95
C ARG A 46 -41.45 -11.78 15.27
N CYS A 47 -42.45 -10.89 15.33
CA CYS A 47 -43.30 -10.75 16.52
C CYS A 47 -44.24 -11.95 16.72
N PHE A 48 -44.78 -12.53 15.65
CA PHE A 48 -45.69 -13.69 15.73
C PHE A 48 -44.96 -15.01 15.98
N ASN A 49 -43.78 -15.23 15.40
CA ASN A 49 -42.99 -16.44 15.64
C ASN A 49 -42.12 -16.39 16.91
N GLY A 50 -42.22 -15.31 17.69
CA GLY A 50 -41.38 -15.05 18.85
C GLY A 50 -42.16 -14.80 20.13
N GLN A 51 -43.06 -15.70 20.55
CA GLN A 51 -43.57 -15.67 21.93
C GLN A 51 -42.69 -16.51 22.87
N ARG A 52 -41.80 -15.82 23.58
CA ARG A 52 -41.61 -15.96 25.04
C ARG A 52 -40.73 -14.82 25.53
N LEU A 53 -41.33 -13.90 26.28
CA LEU A 53 -40.78 -13.00 27.32
C LEU A 53 -41.82 -11.89 27.50
N SER A 54 -42.74 -12.05 28.46
CA SER A 54 -42.66 -11.54 29.84
C SER A 54 -42.59 -10.01 29.90
N GLY A 55 -43.58 -9.44 30.60
CA GLY A 55 -43.97 -8.05 30.53
C GLY A 55 -43.00 -7.04 31.15
N SER A 56 -43.25 -5.79 30.79
CA SER A 56 -42.56 -4.55 31.17
C SER A 56 -41.32 -4.21 30.35
N GLN A 57 -41.53 -3.74 29.11
CA GLN A 57 -40.68 -2.69 28.47
C GLN A 57 -41.21 -2.14 27.12
N VAL A 58 -42.50 -2.27 26.81
CA VAL A 58 -43.07 -1.77 25.53
C VAL A 58 -43.45 -0.28 25.57
N ILE A 59 -43.32 0.42 26.71
CA ILE A 59 -43.85 1.79 26.84
C ILE A 59 -42.85 2.90 26.45
N HIS A 60 -41.57 2.61 26.16
CA HIS A 60 -40.58 3.67 25.91
C HIS A 60 -40.11 3.90 24.46
N LEU A 61 -40.69 3.23 23.47
CA LEU A 61 -40.31 3.45 22.07
C LEU A 61 -41.04 4.62 21.35
N PRO A 62 -42.29 5.03 21.68
CA PRO A 62 -42.94 6.13 20.97
C PRO A 62 -42.42 7.51 21.38
N LEU A 63 -41.80 7.66 22.56
CA LEU A 63 -41.39 8.97 23.09
C LEU A 63 -40.05 9.50 22.57
N ARG A 64 -39.21 8.68 21.92
CA ARG A 64 -37.92 9.16 21.40
C ARG A 64 -37.99 9.77 20.00
N LEU A 65 -39.04 9.47 19.22
CA LEU A 65 -39.21 10.04 17.88
C LEU A 65 -39.82 11.45 17.90
N LEU A 66 -40.52 11.83 18.98
CA LEU A 66 -41.19 13.13 19.11
C LEU A 66 -40.32 14.25 19.71
N SER A 67 -39.03 13.97 20.00
CA SER A 67 -38.10 14.95 20.58
C SER A 67 -37.23 15.71 19.56
N ARG A 68 -37.54 15.59 18.26
CA ARG A 68 -36.82 16.30 17.17
C ARG A 68 -37.64 17.40 16.47
N LEU A 69 -38.78 17.79 17.03
CA LEU A 69 -39.53 18.96 16.56
C LEU A 69 -39.23 20.15 17.47
N PRO A 70 -38.91 21.34 16.93
CA PRO A 70 -38.71 22.53 17.73
C PRO A 70 -40.08 23.05 18.19
N VAL A 71 -40.09 23.70 19.37
CA VAL A 71 -41.20 24.48 19.96
C VAL A 71 -42.16 23.67 20.87
N ILE A 72 -41.89 23.66 22.18
CA ILE A 72 -42.64 24.35 23.27
C ILE A 72 -42.15 23.79 24.62
N ASN A 73 -41.55 24.66 25.42
CA ASN A 73 -41.33 24.48 26.86
C ASN A 73 -42.67 24.57 27.59
N THR A 74 -42.89 23.68 28.56
CA THR A 74 -43.43 23.90 29.93
C THR A 74 -44.31 22.73 30.35
N LEU A 75 -43.80 21.90 31.27
CA LEU A 75 -44.48 21.41 32.49
C LEU A 75 -43.68 20.23 33.08
N LEU A 76 -43.20 20.44 34.31
CA LEU A 76 -42.55 19.51 35.26
C LEU A 76 -43.45 18.30 35.64
N PRO A 77 -43.08 17.31 36.51
CA PRO A 77 -41.88 17.13 37.36
C PRO A 77 -41.28 15.69 37.44
N LYS A 78 -40.22 15.59 38.26
CA LYS A 78 -39.37 14.46 38.70
C LYS A 78 -40.09 13.35 39.51
N THR A 79 -39.54 12.12 39.46
CA THR A 79 -39.27 11.18 40.60
C THR A 79 -38.39 10.03 40.05
N SER A 80 -37.16 9.77 40.49
CA SER A 80 -36.65 9.17 41.75
C SER A 80 -37.14 7.74 42.04
N THR A 81 -36.29 6.73 41.78
CA THR A 81 -35.97 5.67 42.76
C THR A 81 -34.79 4.80 42.33
N GLN A 82 -33.88 4.58 43.28
CA GLN A 82 -32.87 3.52 43.33
C GLN A 82 -33.51 2.12 43.26
N TRP A 83 -32.72 1.08 42.98
CA TRP A 83 -32.39 -0.01 43.93
C TRP A 83 -31.36 -0.98 43.32
N LYS A 84 -30.49 -1.51 44.20
CA LYS A 84 -29.48 -2.59 44.03
C LYS A 84 -30.19 -3.94 43.73
N GLU A 85 -29.60 -5.06 43.31
CA GLU A 85 -28.33 -5.71 43.67
C GLU A 85 -28.10 -6.97 42.79
N ARG A 86 -26.82 -7.37 42.62
CA ARG A 86 -26.25 -8.72 42.38
C ARG A 86 -26.85 -9.70 41.36
N ALA A 87 -26.02 -10.13 40.40
CA ALA A 87 -25.57 -11.53 40.26
C ALA A 87 -24.40 -11.65 39.27
N GLU A 88 -23.28 -12.21 39.73
CA GLU A 88 -22.24 -12.86 38.91
C GLU A 88 -22.90 -14.03 38.13
N THR A 89 -22.47 -14.50 36.96
CA THR A 89 -21.20 -15.17 36.69
C THR A 89 -21.10 -15.52 35.19
N ASN A 90 -19.86 -15.73 34.73
CA ASN A 90 -19.42 -16.50 33.56
C ASN A 90 -19.54 -15.89 32.16
N ARG A 91 -18.41 -15.40 31.65
CA ARG A 91 -17.98 -15.57 30.25
C ARG A 91 -16.46 -15.65 30.18
N GLU A 92 -15.97 -16.80 29.74
CA GLU A 92 -14.56 -17.09 29.48
C GLU A 92 -14.05 -16.20 28.33
N GLU A 93 -12.92 -15.54 28.57
CA GLU A 93 -12.11 -14.83 27.59
C GLU A 93 -10.91 -15.70 27.24
N GLY A 94 -10.79 -16.11 25.98
CA GLY A 94 -9.59 -16.76 25.48
C GLY A 94 -8.43 -15.76 25.47
N GLN A 95 -7.50 -15.92 26.40
CA GLN A 95 -6.21 -15.22 26.41
C GLN A 95 -5.16 -16.09 25.70
N ARG A 96 -4.42 -15.53 24.74
CA ARG A 96 -3.21 -16.17 24.21
C ARG A 96 -2.17 -16.24 25.33
N THR A 97 -1.78 -17.45 25.70
CA THR A 97 -0.80 -17.69 26.77
C THR A 97 0.62 -17.56 26.24
N LYS A 98 1.46 -16.80 26.94
CA LYS A 98 2.93 -16.82 26.78
C LYS A 98 3.43 -18.22 27.14
N ARG A 99 4.09 -18.94 26.22
CA ARG A 99 4.61 -20.28 26.52
C ARG A 99 5.87 -20.21 27.37
N GLY A 100 5.71 -20.46 28.67
CA GLY A 100 6.75 -20.99 29.53
C GLY A 100 6.76 -22.53 29.42
N VAL A 101 7.81 -23.09 28.84
CA VAL A 101 8.03 -24.55 28.76
C VAL A 101 8.04 -25.17 30.18
N LYS A 102 7.12 -26.10 30.45
CA LYS A 102 7.15 -27.01 31.60
C LYS A 102 7.67 -28.37 31.11
N VAL A 103 8.87 -28.75 31.55
CA VAL A 103 9.37 -30.13 31.47
C VAL A 103 9.28 -30.70 32.88
N GLU A 104 8.50 -31.77 33.05
CA GLU A 104 8.62 -32.64 34.23
C GLU A 104 9.51 -33.82 33.86
N SER A 105 10.64 -33.98 34.56
CA SER A 105 11.16 -35.29 34.97
C SER A 105 12.30 -35.11 35.99
N SER A 106 12.04 -35.65 37.19
CA SER A 106 12.98 -36.26 38.17
C SER A 106 14.38 -35.68 38.44
N ALA A 107 14.63 -35.45 39.73
CA ALA A 107 15.86 -34.96 40.32
C ALA A 107 17.09 -35.86 40.13
N SER A 108 18.27 -35.26 39.89
CA SER A 108 19.45 -35.36 40.78
C SER A 108 20.64 -34.50 40.31
N LEU A 109 21.12 -33.68 41.26
CA LEU A 109 22.49 -33.20 41.54
C LEU A 109 23.36 -32.44 40.49
N SER A 110 23.57 -31.16 40.82
CA SER A 110 24.80 -30.34 40.74
C SER A 110 25.52 -30.11 39.40
N ALA A 111 25.38 -28.89 38.87
CA ALA A 111 26.51 -28.02 38.48
C ALA A 111 26.02 -26.61 38.10
N SER A 112 26.86 -25.61 38.36
CA SER A 112 26.72 -24.16 38.20
C SER A 112 25.90 -23.67 36.99
N ASN A 113 24.75 -23.03 37.27
CA ASN A 113 24.01 -22.26 36.27
C ASN A 113 24.51 -20.81 36.23
N GLY A 114 25.29 -20.48 35.20
CA GLY A 114 25.32 -19.15 34.65
C GLY A 114 23.93 -18.83 34.08
N CYS A 115 23.28 -17.80 34.61
CA CYS A 115 21.99 -17.32 34.16
C CYS A 115 22.10 -16.79 32.71
N LEU A 116 21.85 -17.65 31.72
CA LEU A 116 21.46 -17.17 30.39
C LEU A 116 20.04 -16.62 30.52
N SER A 117 19.94 -15.29 30.53
CA SER A 117 18.67 -14.58 30.44
C SER A 117 17.90 -15.12 29.23
N LYS A 118 16.74 -15.75 29.45
CA LYS A 118 15.74 -15.93 28.39
C LYS A 118 15.48 -14.55 27.79
N SER A 119 15.98 -14.30 26.59
CA SER A 119 15.63 -13.10 25.84
C SER A 119 14.11 -13.09 25.73
N SER A 120 13.45 -12.05 26.26
CA SER A 120 12.00 -11.92 26.12
C SER A 120 11.62 -12.06 24.64
N GLU A 121 10.57 -12.82 24.32
CA GLU A 121 10.10 -12.94 22.94
C GLU A 121 9.73 -11.54 22.38
N PRO A 122 9.94 -11.29 21.07
CA PRO A 122 9.51 -10.02 20.47
C PRO A 122 7.99 -9.93 20.41
N ASP A 123 7.47 -8.70 20.49
CA ASP A 123 6.04 -8.44 20.26
C ASP A 123 5.71 -8.63 18.76
N VAL A 124 6.64 -8.22 17.89
CA VAL A 124 6.48 -8.27 16.44
C VAL A 124 7.71 -8.89 15.79
N VAL A 125 7.49 -9.84 14.88
CA VAL A 125 8.54 -10.35 13.99
C VAL A 125 8.28 -9.92 12.55
N ILE A 126 9.29 -9.39 11.87
CA ILE A 126 9.19 -8.87 10.51
C ILE A 126 10.05 -9.70 9.55
N VAL A 127 9.43 -10.18 8.47
CA VAL A 127 10.09 -10.91 7.40
C VAL A 127 10.56 -9.95 6.31
N GLY A 128 11.87 -9.75 6.20
CA GLY A 128 12.50 -8.91 5.20
C GLY A 128 12.77 -7.48 5.69
N ALA A 129 14.00 -7.01 5.52
CA ALA A 129 14.46 -5.66 5.83
C ALA A 129 14.64 -4.82 4.56
N GLY A 130 13.59 -4.77 3.73
CA GLY A 130 13.48 -3.84 2.61
C GLY A 130 12.99 -2.46 3.05
N VAL A 131 12.38 -1.70 2.13
CA VAL A 131 11.78 -0.39 2.42
C VAL A 131 10.75 -0.50 3.54
N LEU A 132 9.78 -1.42 3.39
CA LEU A 132 8.71 -1.56 4.36
C LEU A 132 9.19 -2.11 5.71
N GLY A 133 9.93 -3.21 5.70
CA GLY A 133 10.32 -3.87 6.95
C GLY A 133 11.26 -3.04 7.80
N SER A 134 12.24 -2.36 7.20
CA SER A 134 13.18 -1.50 7.94
C SER A 134 12.47 -0.27 8.52
N ALA A 135 11.64 0.40 7.71
CA ALA A 135 10.89 1.56 8.18
C ALA A 135 9.88 1.16 9.27
N MET A 136 9.14 0.06 9.09
CA MET A 136 8.16 -0.41 10.08
C MET A 136 8.85 -0.84 11.39
N ALA A 137 10.02 -1.47 11.33
CA ALA A 137 10.77 -1.84 12.53
C ALA A 137 11.15 -0.62 13.37
N ALA A 138 11.71 0.42 12.74
CA ALA A 138 12.07 1.65 13.43
C ALA A 138 10.85 2.31 14.10
N ILE A 139 9.73 2.37 13.38
CA ILE A 139 8.52 3.04 13.86
C ILE A 139 7.84 2.29 15.00
N LEU A 140 7.69 0.97 14.87
CA LEU A 140 7.10 0.16 15.94
C LEU A 140 7.97 0.17 17.20
N ALA A 141 9.31 0.19 17.05
CA ALA A 141 10.22 0.26 18.19
C ALA A 141 10.15 1.60 18.93
N ARG A 142 10.05 2.73 18.19
CA ARG A 142 9.81 4.06 18.76
C ARG A 142 8.48 4.15 19.51
N ASP A 143 7.49 3.40 19.07
CA ASP A 143 6.20 3.27 19.74
C ASP A 143 6.22 2.23 20.88
N GLY A 144 7.40 1.74 21.26
CA GLY A 144 7.62 0.91 22.45
C GLY A 144 7.54 -0.60 22.22
N ARG A 145 7.40 -1.07 20.98
CA ARG A 145 7.35 -2.51 20.67
C ARG A 145 8.73 -3.13 20.61
N LYS A 146 8.85 -4.36 21.10
CA LYS A 146 10.02 -5.20 20.85
C LYS A 146 9.91 -5.85 19.47
N VAL A 147 10.82 -5.53 18.56
CA VAL A 147 10.76 -5.94 17.16
C VAL A 147 11.97 -6.77 16.78
N THR A 148 11.74 -7.92 16.15
CA THR A 148 12.80 -8.71 15.51
C THR A 148 12.61 -8.71 14.00
N VAL A 149 13.65 -8.38 13.24
CA VAL A 149 13.64 -8.39 11.77
C VAL A 149 14.54 -9.51 11.27
N VAL A 150 14.02 -10.38 10.40
CA VAL A 150 14.79 -11.45 9.76
C VAL A 150 14.98 -11.11 8.29
N GLU A 151 16.22 -10.88 7.87
CA GLU A 151 16.58 -10.54 6.49
C GLU A 151 17.64 -11.50 5.95
N ARG A 152 17.48 -11.93 4.70
CA ARG A 152 18.38 -12.91 4.08
C ARG A 152 19.79 -12.37 3.81
N ASP A 153 19.90 -11.07 3.51
CA ASP A 153 21.17 -10.40 3.22
C ASP A 153 21.15 -8.95 3.73
N LEU A 154 21.96 -8.69 4.77
CA LEU A 154 22.07 -7.37 5.39
C LEU A 154 23.04 -6.43 4.68
N ARG A 155 23.76 -6.91 3.66
CA ARG A 155 24.60 -6.07 2.81
C ARG A 155 23.76 -5.14 1.94
N GLU A 156 24.42 -4.14 1.38
CA GLU A 156 23.81 -3.17 0.47
C GLU A 156 23.20 -3.88 -0.77
N PRO A 157 21.89 -3.76 -1.03
CA PRO A 157 21.28 -4.42 -2.17
C PRO A 157 21.56 -3.65 -3.46
N ASP A 158 22.06 -4.36 -4.47
CA ASP A 158 22.28 -3.83 -5.81
C ASP A 158 21.08 -4.14 -6.72
N ARG A 159 20.22 -3.14 -6.96
CA ARG A 159 18.96 -3.26 -7.73
C ARG A 159 18.72 -2.03 -8.60
N ILE A 160 17.98 -2.22 -9.70
CA ILE A 160 17.61 -1.16 -10.67
C ILE A 160 16.22 -0.54 -10.44
N VAL A 161 15.54 -0.91 -9.36
CA VAL A 161 14.18 -0.45 -9.03
C VAL A 161 14.15 0.14 -7.62
N GLY A 162 13.20 1.04 -7.37
CA GLY A 162 13.07 1.72 -6.07
C GLY A 162 14.11 2.81 -5.86
N GLU A 163 14.48 3.50 -6.94
CA GLU A 163 15.50 4.56 -6.96
C GLU A 163 14.91 5.97 -7.02
N LEU A 164 13.59 6.12 -7.20
CA LEU A 164 12.90 7.42 -7.23
C LEU A 164 11.73 7.41 -6.24
N LEU A 165 11.82 8.24 -5.20
CA LEU A 165 10.80 8.47 -4.20
C LEU A 165 9.97 9.70 -4.57
N GLN A 166 8.69 9.48 -4.88
CA GLN A 166 7.74 10.55 -5.22
C GLN A 166 7.55 11.54 -4.05
N PRO A 167 7.13 12.79 -4.31
CA PRO A 167 6.93 13.80 -3.26
C PRO A 167 6.06 13.34 -2.10
N GLY A 168 4.92 12.69 -2.38
CA GLY A 168 4.05 12.13 -1.34
C GLY A 168 4.68 11.01 -0.52
N GLY A 169 5.61 10.25 -1.09
CA GLY A 169 6.40 9.26 -0.37
C GLY A 169 7.46 9.90 0.52
N TYR A 170 8.12 10.95 0.03
CA TYR A 170 9.10 11.70 0.81
C TYR A 170 8.44 12.48 1.97
N LYS A 171 7.23 13.02 1.76
CA LYS A 171 6.41 13.59 2.83
C LYS A 171 6.09 12.55 3.91
N ALA A 172 5.61 11.37 3.51
CA ALA A 172 5.35 10.28 4.46
C ALA A 172 6.62 9.84 5.21
N LEU A 173 7.78 9.81 4.54
CA LEU A 173 9.08 9.49 5.17
C LEU A 173 9.42 10.50 6.28
N LYS A 174 9.23 11.81 6.02
CA LYS A 174 9.43 12.89 6.99
C LYS A 174 8.46 12.82 8.17
N GLU A 175 7.18 12.57 7.90
CA GLU A 175 6.16 12.44 8.95
C GLU A 175 6.40 11.21 9.85
N LEU A 176 7.11 10.21 9.34
CA LEU A 176 7.60 9.06 10.11
C LEU A 176 8.91 9.35 10.86
N GLY A 177 9.57 10.50 10.63
CA GLY A 177 10.86 10.83 11.22
C GLY A 177 12.00 9.96 10.70
N LEU A 178 11.96 9.58 9.42
CA LEU A 178 12.93 8.70 8.75
C LEU A 178 13.72 9.43 7.66
N GLU A 179 13.65 10.75 7.57
CA GLU A 179 14.34 11.57 6.55
C GLU A 179 15.85 11.41 6.55
N GLY A 180 16.47 11.12 7.71
CA GLY A 180 17.90 10.81 7.83
C GLY A 180 18.33 9.57 7.04
N SER A 181 17.39 8.76 6.52
CA SER A 181 17.69 7.64 5.63
C SER A 181 18.05 8.06 4.20
N VAL A 182 17.75 9.30 3.79
CA VAL A 182 18.11 9.83 2.46
C VAL A 182 19.21 10.91 2.53
N GLU A 183 19.74 11.20 3.71
CA GLU A 183 20.85 12.14 3.90
C GLU A 183 22.20 11.47 3.60
N GLY A 184 23.11 12.21 2.97
CA GLY A 184 24.46 11.72 2.67
C GLY A 184 24.54 10.63 1.59
N LEU A 185 23.44 10.34 0.88
CA LEU A 185 23.42 9.28 -0.15
C LEU A 185 23.93 9.73 -1.53
N ASP A 186 24.30 11.00 -1.67
CA ASP A 186 24.39 11.68 -2.98
C ASP A 186 23.04 11.58 -3.73
N ALA A 187 21.93 11.81 -3.02
CA ALA A 187 20.59 11.74 -3.59
C ALA A 187 20.30 12.97 -4.46
N HIS A 188 19.74 12.75 -5.64
CA HIS A 188 19.31 13.81 -6.55
C HIS A 188 17.93 14.35 -6.20
N LEU A 189 17.77 15.66 -6.32
CA LEU A 189 16.49 16.34 -6.09
C LEU A 189 15.68 16.36 -7.40
N VAL A 190 14.39 16.00 -7.33
CA VAL A 190 13.50 15.96 -8.49
C VAL A 190 12.32 16.92 -8.29
N LYS A 191 12.18 17.91 -9.19
CA LYS A 191 11.16 18.98 -9.19
C LYS A 191 10.00 18.71 -10.14
N GLY A 192 10.09 17.69 -10.98
CA GLY A 192 9.07 17.36 -11.96
C GLY A 192 9.58 16.41 -13.03
N TYR A 193 8.84 16.35 -14.14
CA TYR A 193 9.18 15.57 -15.31
C TYR A 193 9.20 16.42 -16.57
N VAL A 194 9.96 15.99 -17.57
CA VAL A 194 9.81 16.38 -18.97
C VAL A 194 9.33 15.16 -19.74
N ILE A 195 8.25 15.31 -20.51
CA ILE A 195 7.74 14.26 -21.38
C ILE A 195 8.14 14.58 -22.80
N HIS A 196 8.86 13.67 -23.44
CA HIS A 196 9.25 13.75 -24.84
C HIS A 196 8.29 12.90 -25.67
N ASP A 197 7.49 13.54 -26.52
CA ASP A 197 6.69 12.85 -27.53
C ASP A 197 7.46 12.81 -28.85
N ILE A 198 8.00 11.63 -29.18
CA ILE A 198 8.81 11.43 -30.38
C ILE A 198 8.00 11.53 -31.67
N GLU A 199 6.69 11.26 -31.64
CA GLU A 199 5.85 11.27 -32.84
C GLU A 199 5.58 12.70 -33.29
N SER A 200 5.28 13.59 -32.34
CA SER A 200 5.06 15.01 -32.61
C SER A 200 6.33 15.86 -32.54
N SER A 201 7.45 15.29 -32.05
CA SER A 201 8.68 16.02 -31.75
C SER A 201 8.43 17.22 -30.83
N THR A 202 7.67 16.99 -29.75
CA THR A 202 7.36 18.02 -28.76
C THR A 202 7.67 17.57 -27.34
N GLU A 203 7.97 18.54 -26.48
CA GLU A 203 8.21 18.32 -25.07
C GLU A 203 7.16 19.02 -24.19
N VAL A 204 6.73 18.33 -23.13
CA VAL A 204 5.83 18.89 -22.12
C VAL A 204 6.50 18.82 -20.76
N GLU A 205 6.68 19.98 -20.14
CA GLU A 205 7.13 20.07 -18.76
C GLU A 205 5.96 19.83 -17.78
N ILE A 206 6.22 19.02 -16.77
CA ILE A 206 5.29 18.70 -15.70
C ILE A 206 5.96 19.00 -14.36
N PRO A 207 5.82 20.22 -13.85
CA PRO A 207 6.33 20.56 -12.53
C PRO A 207 5.52 19.83 -11.45
N TYR A 208 6.20 19.43 -10.37
CA TYR A 208 5.53 19.01 -9.15
C TYR A 208 4.80 20.18 -8.49
N PRO A 209 3.77 19.91 -7.66
CA PRO A 209 2.97 20.97 -7.07
C PRO A 209 3.81 21.82 -6.11
N GLN A 210 3.51 23.11 -6.10
CA GLN A 210 4.04 24.07 -5.14
C GLN A 210 3.05 24.20 -3.98
N GLU A 211 3.55 24.07 -2.75
CA GLU A 211 2.82 24.43 -1.53
C GLU A 211 3.50 25.65 -0.92
N GLU A 212 2.70 26.70 -0.69
CA GLU A 212 3.16 28.02 -0.26
C GLU A 212 4.29 28.52 -1.20
N ASP A 213 5.55 28.49 -0.73
CA ASP A 213 6.73 28.93 -1.48
C ASP A 213 7.75 27.81 -1.76
N SER A 214 7.38 26.54 -1.55
CA SER A 214 8.27 25.41 -1.79
C SER A 214 7.66 24.35 -2.72
N ILE A 215 8.44 23.91 -3.71
CA ILE A 215 8.05 22.81 -4.59
C ILE A 215 8.13 21.51 -3.77
N GLN A 216 7.06 20.72 -3.78
CA GLN A 216 7.08 19.38 -3.21
C GLN A 216 7.94 18.47 -4.09
N CYS A 217 9.21 18.36 -3.74
CA CYS A 217 10.19 17.62 -4.53
C CYS A 217 10.24 16.14 -4.17
N GLY A 218 10.49 15.30 -5.18
CA GLY A 218 10.92 13.92 -5.01
C GLY A 218 12.42 13.81 -4.69
N ARG A 219 12.88 12.59 -4.46
CA ARG A 219 14.29 12.25 -4.28
C ARG A 219 14.63 11.02 -5.09
N ALA A 220 15.69 11.09 -5.88
CA ALA A 220 16.26 9.94 -6.57
C ALA A 220 17.60 9.56 -5.95
N PHE A 221 17.92 8.27 -5.88
CA PHE A 221 19.11 7.76 -5.19
C PHE A 221 19.42 6.34 -5.63
N HIS A 222 20.65 5.88 -5.40
CA HIS A 222 20.93 4.44 -5.42
C HIS A 222 20.08 3.72 -4.37
N HIS A 223 19.31 2.72 -4.82
CA HIS A 223 18.37 1.99 -3.95
C HIS A 223 19.07 1.35 -2.74
N GLY A 224 20.26 0.77 -2.96
CA GLY A 224 21.06 0.14 -1.93
C GLY A 224 21.35 1.07 -0.75
N ARG A 225 21.88 2.26 -1.06
CA ARG A 225 22.18 3.31 -0.08
C ARG A 225 20.97 3.70 0.76
N PHE A 226 19.78 3.82 0.13
CA PHE A 226 18.54 4.12 0.85
C PHE A 226 18.11 2.99 1.80
N ILE A 227 18.20 1.73 1.35
CA ILE A 227 17.93 0.58 2.21
C ILE A 227 18.88 0.54 3.40
N MET A 228 20.17 0.78 3.18
CA MET A 228 21.15 0.84 4.27
C MET A 228 20.88 2.00 5.23
N GLY A 229 20.44 3.15 4.73
CA GLY A 229 19.97 4.27 5.54
C GLY A 229 18.79 3.89 6.44
N LEU A 230 17.78 3.21 5.90
CA LEU A 230 16.62 2.74 6.68
C LEU A 230 17.01 1.67 7.72
N ARG A 231 17.85 0.70 7.34
CA ARG A 231 18.34 -0.35 8.25
C ARG A 231 19.13 0.26 9.40
N ARG A 232 19.99 1.26 9.12
CA ARG A 232 20.74 2.02 10.12
C ARG A 232 19.82 2.71 11.12
N LEU A 233 18.76 3.37 10.65
CA LEU A 233 17.79 4.02 11.55
C LEU A 233 17.06 2.99 12.41
N ALA A 234 16.66 1.85 11.85
CA ALA A 234 16.01 0.78 12.63
C ALA A 234 16.94 0.16 13.67
N LEU A 235 18.20 -0.11 13.32
CA LEU A 235 19.22 -0.66 14.22
C LEU A 235 19.61 0.28 15.36
N ALA A 236 19.43 1.60 15.18
CA ALA A 236 19.67 2.57 16.22
C ALA A 236 18.61 2.55 17.34
N GLU A 237 17.46 1.92 17.09
CA GLU A 237 16.40 1.79 18.08
C GLU A 237 16.71 0.63 19.06
N PRO A 238 16.67 0.85 20.39
CA PRO A 238 17.10 -0.15 21.37
C PRO A 238 16.23 -1.40 21.42
N ASN A 239 15.00 -1.31 20.92
CA ASN A 239 14.02 -2.41 20.91
C ASN A 239 14.02 -3.22 19.61
N VAL A 240 14.95 -2.94 18.68
CA VAL A 240 15.03 -3.66 17.41
C VAL A 240 16.20 -4.65 17.43
N THR A 241 15.93 -5.88 17.02
CA THR A 241 16.96 -6.91 16.79
C THR A 241 16.93 -7.33 15.32
N PHE A 242 18.07 -7.28 14.65
CA PHE A 242 18.22 -7.83 13.30
C PHE A 242 18.87 -9.20 13.35
N ILE A 243 18.35 -10.12 12.55
CA ILE A 243 18.89 -11.45 12.36
C ILE A 243 19.12 -11.65 10.86
N GLU A 244 20.35 -12.01 10.51
CA GLU A 244 20.66 -12.40 9.15
C GLU A 244 20.29 -13.87 8.94
N GLY A 245 19.21 -14.12 8.19
CA GLY A 245 18.65 -15.45 8.03
C GLY A 245 17.57 -15.50 6.96
N THR A 246 17.33 -16.69 6.43
CA THR A 246 16.28 -16.91 5.43
C THR A 246 15.06 -17.53 6.10
N VAL A 247 13.95 -16.81 6.16
CA VAL A 247 12.66 -17.36 6.63
C VAL A 247 12.20 -18.46 5.68
N THR A 248 11.87 -19.61 6.24
CA THR A 248 11.49 -20.83 5.50
C THR A 248 10.00 -21.14 5.60
N SER A 249 9.38 -20.88 6.75
CA SER A 249 7.95 -21.10 6.98
C SER A 249 7.39 -20.14 8.02
N LEU A 250 6.07 -19.91 7.95
CA LEU A 250 5.30 -19.27 9.01
C LEU A 250 4.79 -20.36 9.95
N GLN A 251 4.87 -20.14 11.25
CA GLN A 251 4.37 -21.07 12.26
C GLN A 251 2.90 -20.78 12.54
N GLU A 252 2.09 -21.84 12.54
CA GLU A 252 0.63 -21.75 12.66
C GLU A 252 0.13 -22.72 13.74
N GLU A 253 -0.62 -22.18 14.70
CA GLU A 253 -1.34 -22.95 15.73
C GLU A 253 -2.82 -22.54 15.69
N ASP A 254 -3.73 -23.52 15.66
CA ASP A 254 -5.18 -23.31 15.62
C ASP A 254 -5.68 -22.31 14.55
N GLY A 255 -5.04 -22.31 13.38
CA GLY A 255 -5.37 -21.42 12.27
C GLY A 255 -4.82 -19.99 12.38
N CYS A 256 -4.02 -19.70 13.42
CA CYS A 256 -3.40 -18.42 13.67
C CYS A 256 -1.89 -18.48 13.47
N ILE A 257 -1.30 -17.47 12.81
CA ILE A 257 0.15 -17.34 12.76
C ILE A 257 0.67 -16.90 14.13
N THR A 258 1.62 -17.64 14.68
CA THR A 258 2.22 -17.40 16.00
C THR A 258 3.71 -17.09 15.93
N GLY A 259 4.29 -17.11 14.74
CA GLY A 259 5.71 -16.86 14.53
C GLY A 259 6.23 -17.33 13.18
N LEU A 260 7.53 -17.58 13.12
CA LEU A 260 8.21 -18.06 11.92
C LEU A 260 9.36 -19.00 12.26
N GLN A 261 9.75 -19.78 11.26
CA GLN A 261 11.01 -20.53 11.27
C GLN A 261 11.93 -19.97 10.20
N TYR A 262 13.22 -19.90 10.52
CA TYR A 262 14.24 -19.40 9.62
C TYR A 262 15.52 -20.22 9.72
N LYS A 263 16.30 -20.19 8.65
CA LYS A 263 17.68 -20.69 8.63
C LYS A 263 18.61 -19.53 8.92
N GLU A 264 19.31 -19.56 10.05
CA GLU A 264 20.31 -18.55 10.41
C GLU A 264 21.50 -18.63 9.45
N LYS A 265 22.00 -17.48 8.98
CA LYS A 265 23.04 -17.47 7.94
C LYS A 265 24.41 -17.92 8.45
N GLU A 266 24.78 -17.53 9.67
CA GLU A 266 26.11 -17.81 10.22
C GLU A 266 26.28 -19.29 10.61
N THR A 267 25.33 -19.85 11.34
CA THR A 267 25.39 -21.24 11.82
C THR A 267 24.81 -22.24 10.83
N GLY A 268 23.86 -21.81 9.99
CA GLY A 268 23.07 -22.70 9.16
C GLY A 268 21.94 -23.42 9.90
N ASP A 269 21.75 -23.13 11.20
CA ASP A 269 20.76 -23.79 12.04
C ASP A 269 19.34 -23.33 11.69
N MET A 270 18.39 -24.26 11.83
CA MET A 270 16.97 -23.97 11.78
C MET A 270 16.51 -23.51 13.17
N LYS A 271 16.00 -22.28 13.25
CA LYS A 271 15.54 -21.65 14.49
C LYS A 271 14.12 -21.11 14.32
N GLU A 272 13.44 -20.93 15.45
CA GLU A 272 12.07 -20.43 15.51
C GLU A 272 12.00 -19.15 16.34
N ILE A 273 11.11 -18.24 15.93
CA ILE A 273 10.78 -17.02 16.66
C ILE A 273 9.27 -16.96 16.77
N TYR A 274 8.77 -16.88 17.99
CA TYR A 274 7.37 -16.63 18.29
C TYR A 274 7.15 -15.15 18.59
N ALA A 275 6.01 -14.62 18.13
CA ALA A 275 5.62 -13.24 18.33
C ALA A 275 4.10 -13.12 18.28
N ALA A 276 3.55 -12.09 18.93
CA ALA A 276 2.11 -11.82 18.88
C ALA A 276 1.63 -11.49 17.45
N LEU A 277 2.49 -10.81 16.68
CA LEU A 277 2.23 -10.41 15.30
C LEU A 277 3.44 -10.69 14.39
N THR A 278 3.17 -11.32 13.25
CA THR A 278 4.15 -11.51 12.17
C THR A 278 3.86 -10.56 11.01
N VAL A 279 4.82 -9.76 10.57
CA VAL A 279 4.69 -8.89 9.39
C VAL A 279 5.50 -9.47 8.24
N VAL A 280 4.82 -9.89 7.18
CA VAL A 280 5.45 -10.37 5.95
C VAL A 280 5.70 -9.21 4.99
N ALA A 281 6.97 -8.89 4.76
CA ALA A 281 7.43 -7.77 3.95
C ALA A 281 8.55 -8.18 2.95
N ASP A 282 8.51 -9.43 2.46
CA ASP A 282 9.54 -10.07 1.62
C ASP A 282 9.52 -9.67 0.13
N GLY A 283 8.76 -8.63 -0.21
CA GLY A 283 8.82 -7.93 -1.50
C GLY A 283 8.12 -8.62 -2.67
N CYS A 284 8.45 -8.19 -3.89
CA CYS A 284 7.73 -8.57 -5.11
C CYS A 284 7.72 -10.08 -5.42
N PHE A 285 8.77 -10.80 -4.97
CA PHE A 285 8.92 -12.25 -5.12
C PHE A 285 8.53 -13.03 -3.85
N SER A 286 7.58 -12.51 -3.08
CA SER A 286 7.15 -13.09 -1.82
C SER A 286 6.85 -14.59 -1.91
N LYS A 287 7.43 -15.36 -0.97
CA LYS A 287 7.21 -16.81 -0.87
C LYS A 287 5.92 -17.14 -0.13
N PHE A 288 5.53 -16.28 0.81
CA PHE A 288 4.38 -16.48 1.70
C PHE A 288 3.09 -15.88 1.15
N ARG A 289 3.14 -15.09 0.08
CA ARG A 289 1.95 -14.50 -0.54
C ARG A 289 0.86 -15.54 -0.82
N LYS A 290 1.22 -16.67 -1.43
CA LYS A 290 0.27 -17.71 -1.85
C LYS A 290 -0.45 -18.39 -0.68
N THR A 291 0.13 -18.36 0.53
CA THR A 291 -0.48 -18.95 1.73
C THR A 291 -1.40 -17.96 2.45
N LEU A 292 -1.29 -16.65 2.13
CA LEU A 292 -1.99 -15.58 2.82
C LEU A 292 -3.08 -14.92 1.95
N ILE A 293 -2.91 -14.90 0.63
CA ILE A 293 -3.89 -14.36 -0.32
C ILE A 293 -4.04 -15.26 -1.55
N SER A 294 -5.22 -15.23 -2.17
CA SER A 294 -5.52 -15.96 -3.42
C SER A 294 -5.00 -15.27 -4.68
N GLY A 295 -4.78 -13.95 -4.61
CA GLY A 295 -4.32 -13.13 -5.72
C GLY A 295 -2.96 -13.58 -6.26
N LYS A 296 -2.85 -13.69 -7.59
CA LYS A 296 -1.59 -14.00 -8.29
C LYS A 296 -1.04 -12.74 -8.94
N ALA A 297 0.26 -12.52 -8.78
CA ALA A 297 0.95 -11.46 -9.51
C ALA A 297 0.95 -11.79 -11.00
N LYS A 298 0.57 -10.81 -11.83
CA LYS A 298 0.64 -10.89 -13.28
C LYS A 298 1.74 -9.97 -13.77
N THR A 299 2.69 -10.49 -14.53
CA THR A 299 3.70 -9.66 -15.18
C THR A 299 3.09 -9.01 -16.42
N SER A 300 3.14 -7.68 -16.48
CA SER A 300 2.65 -6.89 -17.62
C SER A 300 3.74 -6.70 -18.68
N SER A 301 4.98 -6.48 -18.23
CA SER A 301 6.16 -6.20 -19.06
C SER A 301 7.42 -6.40 -18.20
N HIS A 302 8.59 -6.03 -18.72
CA HIS A 302 9.85 -6.00 -18.00
C HIS A 302 10.52 -4.65 -18.19
N PHE A 303 11.04 -4.08 -17.11
CA PHE A 303 11.97 -2.97 -17.19
C PHE A 303 13.38 -3.50 -17.38
N VAL A 304 14.08 -2.95 -18.37
CA VAL A 304 15.51 -3.18 -18.58
C VAL A 304 16.25 -1.89 -18.34
N GLY A 305 17.27 -1.92 -17.48
CA GLY A 305 18.00 -0.72 -17.09
C GLY A 305 19.52 -0.87 -17.12
N CYS A 306 20.16 0.27 -17.37
CA CYS A 306 21.59 0.55 -17.24
C CYS A 306 21.79 1.92 -16.57
N LEU A 307 23.05 2.28 -16.31
CA LEU A 307 23.43 3.62 -15.85
C LEU A 307 24.14 4.34 -16.99
N MET A 308 23.75 5.59 -17.25
CA MET A 308 24.52 6.53 -18.03
C MET A 308 25.37 7.37 -17.08
N ARG A 309 26.61 7.69 -17.48
CA ARG A 309 27.51 8.53 -16.69
C ARG A 309 27.52 9.95 -17.25
N ASP A 310 27.65 10.93 -16.35
CA ASP A 310 27.86 12.35 -16.64
C ASP A 310 26.88 12.90 -17.69
N CYS A 311 25.61 12.49 -17.55
CA CYS A 311 24.57 12.77 -18.52
C CYS A 311 23.87 14.11 -18.22
N PRO A 312 23.74 15.03 -19.20
CA PRO A 312 23.02 16.28 -19.00
C PRO A 312 21.52 16.02 -18.82
N GLN A 313 20.85 16.90 -18.06
CA GLN A 313 19.38 16.91 -17.99
C GLN A 313 18.82 17.92 -19.00
N PHE A 314 17.72 17.59 -19.69
CA PHE A 314 17.01 18.55 -20.54
C PHE A 314 16.60 19.80 -19.76
N LYS A 315 16.07 19.58 -18.55
CA LYS A 315 15.76 20.62 -17.58
C LYS A 315 16.31 20.21 -16.21
N ALA A 316 17.03 21.14 -15.58
CA ALA A 316 17.65 20.88 -14.28
C ALA A 316 16.62 20.35 -13.26
N ASN A 317 17.00 19.30 -12.54
CA ASN A 317 16.18 18.64 -11.52
C ASN A 317 14.88 18.04 -12.05
N HIS A 318 14.74 17.76 -13.35
CA HIS A 318 13.57 17.05 -13.89
C HIS A 318 13.97 15.65 -14.34
N ALA A 319 13.13 14.67 -14.01
CA ALA A 319 13.20 13.35 -14.63
C ALA A 319 12.63 13.43 -16.06
N GLU A 320 12.94 12.46 -16.91
CA GLU A 320 12.50 12.46 -18.30
C GLU A 320 11.71 11.18 -18.59
N LEU A 321 10.61 11.32 -19.33
CA LEU A 321 9.79 10.23 -19.84
C LEU A 321 9.73 10.36 -21.36
N VAL A 322 10.33 9.41 -22.05
CA VAL A 322 10.26 9.34 -23.52
C VAL A 322 9.10 8.43 -23.89
N LEU A 323 8.13 8.95 -24.63
CA LEU A 323 7.00 8.19 -25.19
C LEU A 323 7.43 7.42 -26.42
N ALA A 324 8.41 6.52 -26.25
CA ALA A 324 8.94 5.70 -27.32
C ALA A 324 7.95 4.60 -27.77
N TYR A 325 8.16 4.09 -28.97
CA TYR A 325 7.42 2.98 -29.54
C TYR A 325 8.19 1.65 -29.42
N PRO A 326 7.54 0.54 -29.00
CA PRO A 326 6.13 0.42 -28.61
C PRO A 326 5.85 0.73 -27.14
N SER A 327 6.86 1.08 -26.34
CA SER A 327 6.75 1.20 -24.89
C SER A 327 7.68 2.31 -24.36
N PRO A 328 7.32 2.97 -23.25
CA PRO A 328 8.02 4.15 -22.77
C PRO A 328 9.41 3.86 -22.20
N VAL A 329 10.24 4.92 -22.15
CA VAL A 329 11.55 4.93 -21.49
C VAL A 329 11.55 5.98 -20.38
N LEU A 330 11.92 5.56 -19.17
CA LEU A 330 12.13 6.47 -18.04
C LEU A 330 13.62 6.78 -17.88
N ILE A 331 13.94 8.05 -17.66
CA ILE A 331 15.28 8.51 -17.34
C ILE A 331 15.21 9.39 -16.09
N TYR A 332 16.11 9.16 -15.14
CA TYR A 332 16.25 10.04 -13.98
C TYR A 332 17.63 9.92 -13.36
N GLN A 333 18.20 11.05 -12.98
CA GLN A 333 19.48 11.12 -12.30
C GLN A 333 19.35 10.64 -10.85
N ILE A 334 20.25 9.74 -10.41
CA ILE A 334 20.22 9.09 -9.09
C ILE A 334 21.43 9.46 -8.22
N SER A 335 22.44 10.09 -8.81
CA SER A 335 23.60 10.64 -8.11
C SER A 335 24.20 11.82 -8.87
N SER A 336 25.25 12.44 -8.34
CA SER A 336 25.98 13.51 -9.02
C SER A 336 26.53 13.10 -10.40
N SER A 337 26.85 11.81 -10.60
CA SER A 337 27.41 11.28 -11.85
C SER A 337 26.51 10.29 -12.59
N ASP A 338 25.51 9.70 -11.93
CA ASP A 338 24.79 8.54 -12.46
C ASP A 338 23.34 8.86 -12.81
N THR A 339 22.97 8.52 -14.05
CA THR A 339 21.62 8.65 -14.58
C THR A 339 21.05 7.29 -14.95
N ARG A 340 19.96 6.88 -14.30
CA ARG A 340 19.26 5.64 -14.59
C ARG A 340 18.44 5.79 -15.86
N VAL A 341 18.51 4.78 -16.73
CA VAL A 341 17.55 4.55 -17.80
C VAL A 341 16.79 3.26 -17.52
N LEU A 342 15.48 3.27 -17.74
CA LEU A 342 14.60 2.09 -17.69
C LEU A 342 13.74 2.05 -18.93
N VAL A 343 13.97 1.05 -19.78
CA VAL A 343 13.19 0.77 -20.98
C VAL A 343 12.14 -0.27 -20.65
N ASP A 344 10.87 0.02 -20.92
CA ASP A 344 9.80 -0.96 -20.83
C ASP A 344 9.79 -1.88 -22.04
N ILE A 345 9.77 -3.19 -21.81
CA ILE A 345 9.67 -4.21 -22.87
C ILE A 345 8.48 -5.11 -22.59
N ARG A 346 7.50 -5.06 -23.49
CA ARG A 346 6.28 -5.89 -23.45
C ARG A 346 6.43 -7.15 -24.27
N GLY A 347 5.78 -8.22 -23.80
CA GLY A 347 5.76 -9.51 -24.49
C GLY A 347 7.02 -10.33 -24.26
N GLU A 348 7.47 -11.03 -25.30
CA GLU A 348 8.67 -11.86 -25.25
C GLU A 348 9.93 -10.98 -25.19
N MET A 349 10.84 -11.31 -24.29
CA MET A 349 12.09 -10.57 -24.11
C MET A 349 13.03 -10.81 -25.31
N PRO A 350 13.65 -9.75 -25.87
CA PRO A 350 14.68 -9.90 -26.88
C PRO A 350 15.83 -10.78 -26.39
N ARG A 351 16.34 -11.66 -27.26
CA ARG A 351 17.48 -12.54 -26.95
C ARG A 351 18.78 -11.76 -26.75
N ASN A 352 19.00 -10.74 -27.59
CA ASN A 352 20.12 -9.82 -27.48
C ASN A 352 19.60 -8.43 -27.07
N LEU A 353 19.72 -8.11 -25.79
CA LEU A 353 19.27 -6.84 -25.22
C LEU A 353 20.11 -5.65 -25.74
N PRO A 354 21.45 -5.69 -25.76
CA PRO A 354 22.26 -4.63 -26.38
C PRO A 354 21.82 -4.25 -27.79
N ASP A 355 21.64 -5.23 -28.69
CA ASP A 355 21.21 -4.96 -30.07
C ASP A 355 19.81 -4.33 -30.11
N TYR A 356 18.87 -4.84 -29.29
CA TYR A 356 17.54 -4.25 -29.18
C TYR A 356 17.60 -2.78 -28.74
N MET A 357 18.43 -2.46 -27.74
CA MET A 357 18.62 -1.09 -27.27
C MET A 357 19.24 -0.19 -28.35
N ALA A 358 20.26 -0.67 -29.06
CA ALA A 358 20.96 0.11 -30.08
C ALA A 358 20.12 0.31 -31.37
N GLU A 359 19.36 -0.70 -31.79
CA GLU A 359 18.60 -0.64 -33.04
C GLU A 359 17.20 -0.07 -32.88
N LYS A 360 16.53 -0.37 -31.75
CA LYS A 360 15.11 0.00 -31.55
C LYS A 360 14.96 1.20 -30.65
N ILE A 361 15.73 1.29 -29.57
CA ILE A 361 15.52 2.34 -28.55
C ILE A 361 16.36 3.60 -28.85
N TYR A 362 17.65 3.45 -29.12
CA TYR A 362 18.58 4.56 -29.35
C TYR A 362 18.09 5.57 -30.41
N PRO A 363 17.52 5.16 -31.57
CA PRO A 363 17.02 6.13 -32.56
C PRO A 363 15.88 7.03 -32.05
N GLN A 364 15.17 6.58 -31.01
CA GLN A 364 14.03 7.27 -30.40
C GLN A 364 14.42 8.10 -29.17
N MET A 365 15.69 8.06 -28.74
CA MET A 365 16.16 8.85 -27.60
C MET A 365 16.33 10.33 -27.99
N PRO A 366 16.02 11.27 -27.07
CA PRO A 366 16.40 12.68 -27.22
C PRO A 366 17.90 12.86 -27.48
N GLU A 367 18.27 13.88 -28.25
CA GLU A 367 19.64 14.06 -28.76
C GLU A 367 20.68 14.16 -27.62
N HIS A 368 20.33 14.84 -26.52
CA HIS A 368 21.22 15.01 -25.36
C HIS A 368 21.48 13.71 -24.58
N LEU A 369 20.69 12.66 -24.81
CA LEU A 369 20.84 11.36 -24.16
C LEU A 369 21.49 10.29 -25.06
N LYS A 370 21.59 10.52 -26.37
CA LYS A 370 22.06 9.50 -27.33
C LYS A 370 23.48 9.03 -27.02
N GLU A 371 24.43 9.94 -26.94
CA GLU A 371 25.84 9.59 -26.71
C GLU A 371 26.05 8.89 -25.34
N PRO A 372 25.56 9.43 -24.20
CA PRO A 372 25.63 8.74 -22.92
C PRO A 372 24.95 7.36 -22.93
N PHE A 373 23.83 7.22 -23.63
CA PHE A 373 23.12 5.95 -23.75
C PHE A 373 23.94 4.92 -24.53
N MET A 374 24.51 5.30 -25.68
CA MET A 374 25.36 4.39 -26.47
C MET A 374 26.60 3.97 -25.71
N SER A 375 27.24 4.89 -24.98
CA SER A 375 28.36 4.57 -24.10
C SER A 375 27.97 3.59 -22.99
N ALA A 376 26.79 3.77 -22.37
CA ALA A 376 26.28 2.84 -21.38
C ALA A 376 26.04 1.43 -21.95
N LEU A 377 25.53 1.31 -23.18
CA LEU A 377 25.32 -0.01 -23.82
C LEU A 377 26.62 -0.79 -24.03
N GLN A 378 27.75 -0.10 -24.20
CA GLN A 378 29.06 -0.73 -24.39
C GLN A 378 29.73 -1.11 -23.08
N ASN A 379 29.50 -0.34 -22.01
CA ASN A 379 30.30 -0.41 -20.79
C ASN A 379 29.53 -0.95 -19.56
N GLU A 380 28.20 -0.88 -19.56
CA GLU A 380 27.37 -1.23 -18.40
C GLU A 380 26.58 -2.52 -18.63
N ARG A 381 26.33 -3.24 -17.54
CA ARG A 381 25.51 -4.46 -17.59
C ARG A 381 24.03 -4.08 -17.61
N LEU A 382 23.33 -4.51 -18.67
CA LEU A 382 21.86 -4.45 -18.74
C LEU A 382 21.24 -5.43 -17.75
N ARG A 383 20.35 -4.93 -16.89
CA ARG A 383 19.63 -5.72 -15.89
C ARG A 383 18.13 -5.64 -16.16
N SER A 384 17.39 -6.71 -15.89
CA SER A 384 15.94 -6.75 -16.11
C SER A 384 15.18 -7.03 -14.81
N MET A 385 14.00 -6.44 -14.68
CA MET A 385 13.06 -6.66 -13.58
C MET A 385 11.64 -6.75 -14.12
N PRO A 386 10.83 -7.73 -13.68
CA PRO A 386 9.44 -7.82 -14.11
C PRO A 386 8.62 -6.65 -13.56
N ALA A 387 7.80 -6.06 -14.41
CA ALA A 387 6.80 -5.08 -14.04
C ALA A 387 5.49 -5.82 -13.72
N SER A 388 5.33 -6.20 -12.46
CA SER A 388 4.20 -6.99 -11.98
C SER A 388 3.03 -6.12 -11.50
N PHE A 389 1.83 -6.64 -11.66
CA PHE A 389 0.60 -6.14 -11.09
C PHE A 389 0.01 -7.17 -10.12
N LEU A 390 -0.34 -6.73 -8.92
CA LEU A 390 -1.01 -7.52 -7.90
C LEU A 390 -2.01 -6.61 -7.17
N PRO A 391 -3.31 -6.77 -7.41
CA PRO A 391 -4.31 -6.00 -6.67
C PRO A 391 -4.32 -6.43 -5.18
N PRO A 392 -4.58 -5.49 -4.26
CA PRO A 392 -4.71 -5.83 -2.85
C PRO A 392 -5.90 -6.79 -2.64
N SER A 393 -5.76 -7.70 -1.70
CA SER A 393 -6.79 -8.69 -1.36
C SER A 393 -6.99 -8.74 0.17
N PRO A 394 -8.15 -9.15 0.69
CA PRO A 394 -8.31 -9.40 2.12
C PRO A 394 -7.31 -10.47 2.62
N VAL A 395 -6.77 -10.29 3.82
CA VAL A 395 -5.94 -11.28 4.51
C VAL A 395 -6.72 -11.73 5.73
N SER A 396 -7.29 -12.93 5.67
CA SER A 396 -8.17 -13.44 6.72
C SER A 396 -7.44 -14.15 7.86
N LYS A 397 -6.17 -14.52 7.66
CA LYS A 397 -5.41 -15.29 8.64
C LYS A 397 -4.98 -14.41 9.82
N PRO A 398 -5.36 -14.73 11.07
CA PRO A 398 -4.98 -13.93 12.23
C PRO A 398 -3.50 -14.08 12.58
N GLY A 399 -2.97 -13.10 13.33
CA GLY A 399 -1.57 -13.08 13.78
C GLY A 399 -0.56 -12.67 12.71
N VAL A 400 -1.01 -12.29 11.51
CA VAL A 400 -0.13 -11.93 10.40
C VAL A 400 -0.62 -10.70 9.62
N LEU A 401 0.32 -9.83 9.25
CA LEU A 401 0.13 -8.78 8.25
C LEU A 401 0.95 -9.12 7.01
N LEU A 402 0.36 -8.94 5.82
CA LEU A 402 1.07 -8.99 4.55
C LEU A 402 1.10 -7.57 3.99
N LEU A 403 2.28 -7.00 3.78
CA LEU A 403 2.42 -5.59 3.39
C LEU A 403 3.46 -5.36 2.28
N GLY A 404 3.41 -4.17 1.66
CA GLY A 404 4.34 -3.76 0.61
C GLY A 404 4.12 -4.54 -0.69
N ASP A 405 5.17 -4.71 -1.48
CA ASP A 405 5.07 -5.46 -2.75
C ASP A 405 4.74 -6.95 -2.55
N ALA A 406 4.88 -7.49 -1.34
CA ALA A 406 4.38 -8.83 -1.01
C ALA A 406 2.84 -8.88 -1.07
N TYR A 407 2.18 -7.76 -0.78
CA TYR A 407 0.73 -7.61 -0.70
C TYR A 407 0.10 -6.97 -1.95
N ASN A 408 0.68 -5.88 -2.44
CA ASN A 408 0.10 -5.02 -3.45
C ASN A 408 1.21 -4.49 -4.37
N MET A 409 1.12 -4.82 -5.65
CA MET A 409 2.06 -4.36 -6.67
C MET A 409 1.34 -3.61 -7.78
N ARG A 410 2.03 -2.61 -8.31
CA ARG A 410 1.63 -1.83 -9.47
C ARG A 410 2.78 -1.75 -10.44
N HIS A 411 2.44 -1.42 -11.69
CA HIS A 411 3.45 -1.12 -12.68
C HIS A 411 4.42 -0.02 -12.17
N PRO A 412 5.75 -0.20 -12.28
CA PRO A 412 6.75 0.71 -11.71
C PRO A 412 6.91 2.03 -12.47
N LEU A 413 6.22 2.21 -13.60
CA LEU A 413 6.31 3.40 -14.46
C LEU A 413 6.14 4.73 -13.73
N THR A 414 5.32 4.81 -12.68
CA THR A 414 5.14 6.05 -11.91
C THR A 414 5.93 6.09 -10.60
N GLY A 415 6.76 5.09 -10.30
CA GLY A 415 7.58 5.09 -9.07
C GLY A 415 6.81 5.09 -7.74
N GLY A 416 5.55 4.64 -7.72
CA GLY A 416 4.68 4.76 -6.53
C GLY A 416 4.85 3.70 -5.43
N GLY A 417 5.64 2.65 -5.64
CA GLY A 417 5.71 1.50 -4.72
C GLY A 417 6.17 1.86 -3.31
N MET A 418 7.29 2.59 -3.20
CA MET A 418 7.84 3.02 -1.91
C MET A 418 6.90 3.99 -1.19
N SER A 419 6.28 4.93 -1.92
CA SER A 419 5.31 5.88 -1.35
C SER A 419 4.12 5.18 -0.74
N VAL A 420 3.63 4.10 -1.35
CA VAL A 420 2.53 3.32 -0.79
C VAL A 420 3.00 2.56 0.44
N ALA A 421 4.16 1.91 0.41
CA ALA A 421 4.71 1.23 1.59
C ALA A 421 4.83 2.17 2.80
N LEU A 422 5.34 3.39 2.61
CA LEU A 422 5.49 4.38 3.69
C LEU A 422 4.14 4.89 4.21
N ASN A 423 3.17 5.12 3.33
CA ASN A 423 1.82 5.52 3.77
C ASN A 423 1.07 4.37 4.47
N ASP A 424 1.24 3.13 4.03
CA ASP A 424 0.69 1.96 4.70
C ASP A 424 1.26 1.86 6.12
N ILE A 425 2.56 2.10 6.31
CA ILE A 425 3.17 2.15 7.65
C ILE A 425 2.52 3.22 8.53
N ARG A 426 2.26 4.43 8.01
CA ARG A 426 1.58 5.49 8.78
C ARG A 426 0.21 5.06 9.27
N ILE A 427 -0.55 4.38 8.41
CA ILE A 427 -1.89 3.90 8.78
C ILE A 427 -1.77 2.79 9.82
N TRP A 428 -0.88 1.81 9.60
CA TRP A 428 -0.66 0.71 10.53
C TRP A 428 -0.13 1.14 11.88
N ARG A 429 0.76 2.14 11.91
CA ARG A 429 1.23 2.78 13.14
C ARG A 429 0.06 3.27 14.00
N ASN A 430 -0.84 4.03 13.40
CA ASN A 430 -2.00 4.58 14.10
C ASN A 430 -2.94 3.48 14.62
N LEU A 431 -3.13 2.40 13.84
CA LEU A 431 -3.97 1.27 14.26
C LEU A 431 -3.32 0.48 15.41
N LEU A 432 -2.03 0.20 15.33
CA LEU A 432 -1.29 -0.60 16.31
C LEU A 432 -1.00 0.16 17.62
N ASN A 433 -0.96 1.49 17.59
CA ASN A 433 -0.82 2.31 18.80
C ASN A 433 -2.08 2.31 19.67
N ASN A 434 -3.24 2.00 19.11
CA ASN A 434 -4.50 1.89 19.85
C ASN A 434 -4.69 0.53 20.54
N ILE A 435 -3.77 -0.41 20.31
CA ILE A 435 -3.85 -1.78 20.82
C ILE A 435 -2.76 -1.91 21.86
N SER A 436 -3.09 -2.12 23.13
CA SER A 436 -2.05 -2.15 24.17
C SER A 436 -1.30 -3.49 24.14
N ASP A 437 -2.05 -4.58 24.00
CA ASP A 437 -1.55 -5.96 24.00
C ASP A 437 -1.88 -6.67 22.69
N LEU A 438 -0.84 -6.96 21.89
CA LEU A 438 -0.99 -7.69 20.63
C LEU A 438 -1.37 -9.16 20.83
N HIS A 439 -1.30 -9.69 22.06
CA HIS A 439 -1.81 -11.03 22.36
C HIS A 439 -3.33 -11.06 22.62
N ASN A 440 -3.97 -9.91 22.76
CA ASN A 440 -5.42 -9.84 22.97
C ASN A 440 -6.16 -10.06 21.64
N ASP A 441 -6.74 -11.25 21.49
CA ASP A 441 -7.48 -11.63 20.28
C ASP A 441 -8.59 -10.64 19.90
N ARG A 442 -9.27 -10.02 20.87
CA ARG A 442 -10.33 -9.04 20.58
C ARG A 442 -9.78 -7.73 20.01
N GLU A 443 -8.62 -7.29 20.48
CA GLU A 443 -7.97 -6.10 19.93
C GLU A 443 -7.33 -6.41 18.56
N MET A 444 -6.75 -7.61 18.40
CA MET A 444 -6.22 -8.07 17.12
C MET A 444 -7.30 -8.35 16.07
N LEU A 445 -8.55 -8.61 16.46
CA LEU A 445 -9.67 -8.62 15.51
C LEU A 445 -9.86 -7.24 14.86
N GLN A 446 -9.53 -6.13 15.52
CA GLN A 446 -9.55 -4.80 14.92
C GLN A 446 -8.45 -4.65 13.86
N VAL A 447 -7.30 -5.29 14.06
CA VAL A 447 -6.22 -5.38 13.07
C VAL A 447 -6.67 -6.18 11.85
N SER A 448 -7.21 -7.39 12.05
CA SER A 448 -7.72 -8.23 10.96
C SER A 448 -8.89 -7.57 10.22
N THR A 449 -9.80 -6.91 10.95
CA THR A 449 -10.91 -6.15 10.36
C THR A 449 -10.39 -4.92 9.64
N GLY A 450 -9.42 -4.23 10.21
CA GLY A 450 -8.74 -3.08 9.62
C GLY A 450 -8.03 -3.46 8.33
N GLN A 451 -7.37 -4.61 8.27
CA GLN A 451 -6.72 -5.16 7.07
C GLN A 451 -7.75 -5.49 5.97
N ASN A 452 -8.92 -6.02 6.36
CA ASN A 452 -10.01 -6.31 5.43
C ASN A 452 -10.79 -5.05 5.01
N HIS A 453 -10.88 -4.04 5.88
CA HIS A 453 -11.48 -2.72 5.58
C HIS A 453 -10.55 -1.81 4.81
N PHE A 454 -9.23 -1.98 4.93
CA PHE A 454 -8.21 -1.34 4.11
C PHE A 454 -8.49 -1.54 2.62
N HIS A 455 -9.11 -2.67 2.29
CA HIS A 455 -9.56 -3.00 0.94
C HIS A 455 -10.85 -2.27 0.52
N LEU A 456 -11.74 -1.93 1.46
CA LEU A 456 -13.12 -1.54 1.17
C LEU A 456 -13.41 -0.04 1.38
N HIS A 457 -12.93 0.60 2.46
CA HIS A 457 -13.37 1.96 2.84
C HIS A 457 -12.24 2.81 3.45
N LEU A 458 -11.44 3.45 2.60
CA LEU A 458 -10.79 4.71 2.97
C LEU A 458 -11.49 5.85 2.21
N PRO A 459 -11.82 6.97 2.88
CA PRO A 459 -12.43 8.13 2.23
C PRO A 459 -11.53 8.61 1.09
N ARG A 460 -12.12 9.14 0.00
CA ARG A 460 -11.41 9.60 -1.22
C ARG A 460 -10.27 10.60 -0.96
N SER A 461 -10.20 11.20 0.21
CA SER A 461 -9.10 12.06 0.67
C SER A 461 -7.85 11.32 1.18
N ILE A 462 -7.91 9.99 1.35
CA ILE A 462 -6.83 9.13 1.89
C ILE A 462 -6.61 7.92 0.98
N ILE A 463 -6.61 8.11 -0.35
CA ILE A 463 -6.36 7.02 -1.31
C ILE A 463 -5.00 7.20 -2.03
N PRO A 464 -3.90 6.69 -1.47
CA PRO A 464 -2.70 6.41 -2.24
C PRO A 464 -2.78 5.13 -3.06
N SER A 465 -3.51 4.10 -2.63
CA SER A 465 -3.27 2.73 -3.11
C SER A 465 -4.13 2.31 -4.31
N SER A 466 -5.46 2.47 -4.27
CA SER A 466 -6.36 2.08 -5.37
C SER A 466 -6.32 3.07 -6.53
N GLU A 467 -6.27 4.38 -6.24
CA GLU A 467 -6.10 5.42 -7.26
C GLU A 467 -4.77 5.28 -7.98
N ARG A 468 -3.63 5.12 -7.30
CA ARG A 468 -2.33 4.86 -7.98
C ARG A 468 -2.32 3.52 -8.72
N ASN A 469 -2.98 2.48 -8.22
CA ASN A 469 -3.03 1.19 -8.93
C ASN A 469 -3.80 1.30 -10.25
N ILE A 470 -5.00 1.89 -10.20
CA ILE A 470 -5.84 2.09 -11.37
C ILE A 470 -5.17 3.06 -12.33
N LYS A 471 -4.65 4.18 -11.82
CA LYS A 471 -3.92 5.18 -12.62
C LYS A 471 -2.68 4.59 -13.28
N ASN A 472 -1.85 3.82 -12.57
CA ASN A 472 -0.65 3.22 -13.15
C ASN A 472 -0.97 2.18 -14.23
N MET A 473 -1.99 1.35 -13.98
CA MET A 473 -2.40 0.35 -14.95
C MET A 473 -3.04 1.02 -16.18
N ALA A 474 -3.88 2.03 -15.97
CA ALA A 474 -4.50 2.81 -17.05
C ALA A 474 -3.45 3.59 -17.84
N PHE A 475 -2.51 4.27 -17.18
CA PHE A 475 -1.43 5.02 -17.82
C PHE A 475 -0.55 4.08 -18.65
N ASN A 476 -0.06 2.98 -18.05
CA ASN A 476 0.72 1.99 -18.79
C ASN A 476 -0.08 1.40 -19.95
N PHE A 477 -1.37 1.07 -19.75
CA PHE A 477 -2.21 0.56 -20.82
C PHE A 477 -2.33 1.60 -21.94
N THR A 478 -2.78 2.83 -21.66
CA THR A 478 -2.95 3.92 -22.63
C THR A 478 -1.67 4.20 -23.42
N PHE A 479 -0.53 4.43 -22.77
CA PHE A 479 0.69 4.79 -23.49
C PHE A 479 1.27 3.66 -24.34
N SER A 480 0.90 2.41 -24.05
CA SER A 480 1.27 1.28 -24.89
C SER A 480 0.16 0.76 -25.80
N SER A 481 -1.11 1.16 -25.60
CA SER A 481 -2.28 0.72 -26.36
C SER A 481 -2.77 1.76 -27.37
N SER A 482 -2.57 3.05 -27.09
CA SER A 482 -2.97 4.16 -27.96
C SER A 482 -2.30 4.14 -29.34
N PHE A 483 -1.35 3.24 -29.56
CA PHE A 483 -0.69 3.02 -30.84
C PHE A 483 -1.08 1.72 -31.55
N SER A 484 -1.90 0.85 -30.93
CA SER A 484 -2.41 -0.38 -31.57
C SER A 484 -3.68 -0.14 -32.39
N THR A 485 -4.44 0.91 -32.09
CA THR A 485 -5.71 1.22 -32.75
C THR A 485 -5.74 2.71 -33.03
N GLY A 486 -5.53 3.13 -34.29
CA GLY A 486 -5.52 4.54 -34.69
C GLY A 486 -6.88 5.24 -34.53
N LYS A 487 -7.37 5.42 -33.31
CA LYS A 487 -8.60 6.15 -32.97
C LYS A 487 -8.31 7.24 -31.92
N GLU A 488 -9.04 8.35 -32.09
CA GLU A 488 -8.92 9.69 -31.49
C GLU A 488 -8.17 9.84 -30.16
N LYS A 489 -7.14 10.71 -30.20
CA LYS A 489 -6.25 11.10 -29.10
C LYS A 489 -6.98 12.06 -28.13
N ILE A 490 -7.00 11.72 -26.84
CA ILE A 490 -7.41 12.64 -25.76
C ILE A 490 -6.22 13.59 -25.47
N PRO A 491 -6.42 14.91 -25.28
CA PRO A 491 -5.31 15.84 -25.05
C PRO A 491 -4.47 15.47 -23.81
N LEU A 492 -3.16 15.29 -24.02
CA LEU A 492 -2.18 14.78 -23.04
C LEU A 492 -2.07 15.62 -21.75
N GLY A 493 -2.34 16.93 -21.81
CA GLY A 493 -2.01 17.85 -20.71
C GLY A 493 -2.79 17.61 -19.40
N THR A 494 -4.10 17.34 -19.47
CA THR A 494 -4.95 17.34 -18.27
C THR A 494 -4.93 16.01 -17.53
N GLN A 495 -4.70 14.90 -18.25
CA GLN A 495 -4.58 13.61 -17.61
C GLN A 495 -3.29 13.55 -16.80
N VAL A 496 -2.13 13.76 -17.42
CA VAL A 496 -0.80 13.46 -16.85
C VAL A 496 -0.47 14.23 -15.56
N ILE A 497 -0.91 15.49 -15.42
CA ILE A 497 -0.68 16.31 -14.21
C ILE A 497 -1.31 15.66 -12.95
N THR A 498 -2.44 14.97 -13.10
CA THR A 498 -3.10 14.27 -11.97
C THR A 498 -2.42 12.93 -11.62
N PHE A 499 -1.50 12.43 -12.45
CA PHE A 499 -0.80 11.13 -12.25
C PHE A 499 0.50 11.27 -11.45
N PHE A 500 1.28 12.32 -11.70
CA PHE A 500 2.57 12.52 -11.04
C PHE A 500 2.48 13.35 -9.73
N CYS A 501 1.41 14.13 -9.55
CA CYS A 501 1.31 15.10 -8.45
C CYS A 501 0.38 14.68 -7.28
N GLY A 502 -0.17 13.45 -7.28
CA GLY A 502 -1.16 12.96 -6.29
C GLY A 502 -0.63 12.05 -5.18
#